data_AF-T1DIX3-F1
#
_entry.id   AF-T1DIX3-F1
#
_cell.length_a   1.000
_cell.length_b   1.000
_cell.length_c   1.000
_cell.angle_alpha   90.00
_cell.angle_beta   90.00
_cell.angle_gamma   90.00
#
_symmetry.space_group_name_H-M   'P 1'
#
loop_
_entity.id
_entity.type
_entity.pdbx_description
1 polymer ?
#
loop_
_entity_poly.entity_id
_entity_poly.type
_entity_poly.pdbx_seq_one_letter_code
_entity_poly.pdbx_strand_id
1 'polypeptide(L)'
;LENDAEKKAELATLNEKLLRFLKTSKHCHAEKLLGEFPYTDLFEARAIILGRLAKHEKALAIFVQILGDYDKALAYCNDTYDEHEPLHCDVYVTLMKILLTPPTAPPYSDVQLHPRCLTPDHNMVLRILEEHASKINPYTALQILPDNIPLARIKHFLEMSLKYYLEKKHRAQVLKGLHYAEHLQIMEQKMHYESKHFLVSDLSVCAVCKKKFSNQSAFVRIPDGSIVHFPA
;
A
#
# COMPACT_ATOMS: atom_id res chain seq x y z
N LEU A 1 42.25 -11.03 -20.21
CA LEU A 1 41.57 -11.94 -19.27
C LEU A 1 41.40 -11.30 -17.89
N GLU A 2 42.46 -10.89 -17.18
CA GLU A 2 42.32 -10.13 -15.91
C GLU A 2 41.58 -8.78 -16.09
N ASN A 3 41.91 -8.04 -17.14
CA ASN A 3 41.29 -6.75 -17.47
C ASN A 3 39.79 -6.85 -17.86
N ASP A 4 39.30 -8.02 -18.29
CA ASP A 4 37.88 -8.22 -18.63
C ASP A 4 37.05 -8.59 -17.39
N ALA A 5 37.66 -9.31 -16.43
CA ALA A 5 37.04 -9.63 -15.16
C ALA A 5 36.88 -8.38 -14.28
N GLU A 6 37.89 -7.50 -14.26
CA GLU A 6 37.86 -6.22 -13.56
C GLU A 6 36.78 -5.29 -14.14
N LYS A 7 36.72 -5.13 -15.47
CA LYS A 7 35.67 -4.34 -16.13
C LYS A 7 34.27 -4.87 -15.86
N LYS A 8 34.10 -6.19 -15.83
CA LYS A 8 32.79 -6.81 -15.52
C LYS A 8 32.38 -6.56 -14.07
N ALA A 9 33.34 -6.60 -13.14
CA ALA A 9 33.10 -6.27 -11.74
C ALA A 9 32.74 -4.78 -11.56
N GLU A 10 33.46 -3.87 -12.20
CA GLU A 10 33.16 -2.44 -12.19
C GLU A 10 31.76 -2.15 -12.75
N LEU A 11 31.41 -2.75 -13.89
CA LEU A 11 30.09 -2.62 -14.50
C LEU A 11 28.97 -3.13 -13.57
N ALA A 12 29.19 -4.25 -12.87
CA ALA A 12 28.24 -4.76 -11.89
C ALA A 12 28.05 -3.76 -10.74
N THR A 13 29.14 -3.18 -10.19
CA THR A 13 29.02 -2.17 -9.13
C THR A 13 28.29 -0.91 -9.60
N LEU A 14 28.50 -0.49 -10.84
CA LEU A 14 27.83 0.68 -11.41
C LEU A 14 26.34 0.40 -11.62
N ASN A 15 26.00 -0.81 -12.09
CA ASN A 15 24.61 -1.23 -12.24
C ASN A 15 23.90 -1.27 -10.88
N GLU A 16 24.52 -1.81 -9.83
CA GLU A 16 23.95 -1.78 -8.47
C GLU A 16 23.71 -0.36 -7.96
N LYS A 17 24.66 0.56 -8.19
CA LYS A 17 24.50 1.98 -7.83
C LYS A 17 23.33 2.61 -8.59
N LEU A 18 23.19 2.32 -9.88
CA LEU A 18 22.07 2.78 -10.70
C LEU A 18 20.73 2.24 -10.18
N LEU A 19 20.62 0.94 -9.94
CA LEU A 19 19.40 0.31 -9.42
C LEU A 19 19.00 0.90 -8.06
N ARG A 20 19.98 1.08 -7.16
CA ARG A 20 19.75 1.73 -5.86
C ARG A 20 19.25 3.16 -6.03
N PHE A 21 19.86 3.92 -6.93
CA PHE A 21 19.41 5.28 -7.23
C PHE A 21 17.97 5.31 -7.75
N LEU A 22 17.62 4.42 -8.69
CA LEU A 22 16.27 4.37 -9.27
C LEU A 22 15.19 3.99 -8.26
N LYS A 23 15.52 3.11 -7.29
CA LYS A 23 14.62 2.73 -6.19
C LYS A 23 14.43 3.87 -5.17
N THR A 24 15.50 4.57 -4.79
CA THR A 24 15.44 5.56 -3.69
C THR A 24 15.09 6.98 -4.16
N SER A 25 15.44 7.35 -5.39
CA SER A 25 15.34 8.74 -5.84
C SER A 25 13.92 9.14 -6.24
N LYS A 26 13.36 10.12 -5.51
CA LYS A 26 12.04 10.72 -5.79
C LYS A 26 12.07 11.85 -6.82
N HIS A 27 13.25 12.38 -7.15
CA HIS A 27 13.42 13.58 -7.98
C HIS A 27 13.50 13.30 -9.49
N CYS A 28 13.31 12.05 -9.88
CA CYS A 28 13.43 11.59 -11.26
C CYS A 28 12.04 11.43 -11.87
N HIS A 29 11.75 12.17 -12.95
CA HIS A 29 10.52 12.02 -13.74
C HIS A 29 10.54 10.69 -14.49
N ALA A 30 9.90 9.67 -13.92
CA ALA A 30 9.94 8.30 -14.42
C ALA A 30 9.45 8.16 -15.88
N GLU A 31 8.52 8.99 -16.34
CA GLU A 31 8.03 8.98 -17.72
C GLU A 31 9.09 9.41 -18.73
N LYS A 32 9.82 10.50 -18.44
CA LYS A 32 10.90 11.00 -19.31
C LYS A 32 12.05 9.99 -19.37
N LEU A 33 12.43 9.47 -18.21
CA LEU A 33 13.50 8.47 -18.10
C LEU A 33 13.17 7.18 -18.86
N LEU A 34 11.91 6.74 -18.82
CA LEU A 34 11.49 5.55 -19.57
C LEU A 34 11.61 5.76 -21.08
N GLY A 35 11.38 6.99 -21.56
CA GLY A 35 11.52 7.36 -22.97
C GLY A 35 12.98 7.36 -23.45
N GLU A 36 13.92 7.72 -22.57
CA GLU A 36 15.36 7.73 -22.87
C GLU A 36 16.04 6.36 -22.65
N PHE A 37 15.39 5.45 -21.90
CA PHE A 37 15.96 4.15 -21.58
C PHE A 37 15.98 3.20 -22.79
N PRO A 38 17.08 2.44 -22.99
CA PRO A 38 17.16 1.47 -24.07
C PRO A 38 16.09 0.38 -23.95
N TYR A 39 15.77 -0.24 -25.10
CA TYR A 39 14.84 -1.36 -25.21
C TYR A 39 15.54 -2.72 -25.32
N THR A 40 16.86 -2.71 -25.56
CA THR A 40 17.69 -3.90 -25.79
C THR A 40 18.47 -4.34 -24.55
N ASP A 41 18.68 -3.44 -23.58
CA ASP A 41 19.55 -3.64 -22.42
C ASP A 41 18.94 -3.04 -21.14
N LEU A 42 19.61 -3.26 -19.99
CA LEU A 42 19.25 -2.69 -18.69
C LEU A 42 17.79 -2.96 -18.26
N PHE A 43 17.30 -4.16 -18.59
CA PHE A 43 15.92 -4.58 -18.34
C PHE A 43 15.47 -4.43 -16.89
N GLU A 44 16.33 -4.74 -15.92
CA GLU A 44 16.02 -4.61 -14.50
C GLU A 44 15.73 -3.16 -14.09
N ALA A 45 16.58 -2.23 -14.52
CA ALA A 45 16.37 -0.81 -14.29
C ALA A 45 15.08 -0.31 -14.97
N ARG A 46 14.81 -0.77 -16.20
CA ARG A 46 13.57 -0.48 -16.92
C ARG A 46 12.33 -0.98 -16.17
N ALA A 47 12.38 -2.20 -15.62
CA ALA A 47 11.30 -2.77 -14.83
C ALA A 47 11.02 -1.96 -13.56
N ILE A 48 12.06 -1.46 -12.88
CA ILE A 48 11.91 -0.57 -11.71
C ILE A 48 11.21 0.74 -12.10
N ILE A 49 11.60 1.34 -13.24
CA ILE A 49 10.98 2.58 -13.73
C ILE A 49 9.50 2.35 -14.07
N LEU A 50 9.18 1.24 -14.75
CA LEU A 50 7.79 0.85 -15.04
C LEU A 50 6.98 0.64 -13.76
N GLY A 51 7.58 0.05 -12.74
CA GLY A 51 6.94 -0.14 -11.44
C GLY A 51 6.58 1.17 -10.75
N ARG A 52 7.45 2.19 -10.83
CA ARG A 52 7.16 3.54 -10.33
C ARG A 52 6.01 4.24 -11.06
N LEU A 53 5.72 3.83 -12.29
CA LEU A 53 4.59 4.31 -13.09
C LEU A 53 3.33 3.46 -12.89
N ALA A 54 3.31 2.58 -11.87
CA ALA A 54 2.26 1.59 -11.62
C ALA A 54 1.96 0.66 -12.81
N LYS A 55 2.92 0.50 -13.74
CA LYS A 55 2.82 -0.43 -14.88
C LYS A 55 3.34 -1.81 -14.46
N HIS A 56 2.74 -2.38 -13.41
CA HIS A 56 3.19 -3.60 -12.75
C HIS A 56 3.25 -4.80 -13.69
N GLU A 57 2.25 -4.98 -14.55
CA GLU A 57 2.20 -6.07 -15.54
C GLU A 57 3.45 -6.06 -16.45
N LYS A 58 3.81 -4.88 -16.98
CA LYS A 58 4.99 -4.74 -17.85
C LYS A 58 6.29 -4.95 -17.08
N ALA A 59 6.38 -4.45 -15.85
CA ALA A 59 7.56 -4.66 -15.01
C ALA A 59 7.77 -6.16 -14.70
N LEU A 60 6.72 -6.86 -14.29
CA LEU A 60 6.74 -8.29 -14.00
C LEU A 60 7.00 -9.12 -15.26
N ALA A 61 6.44 -8.73 -16.41
CA ALA A 61 6.73 -9.37 -17.69
C ALA A 61 8.21 -9.31 -18.03
N ILE A 62 8.89 -8.20 -17.76
CA ILE A 62 10.35 -8.11 -17.96
C ILE A 62 11.09 -9.10 -17.05
N PHE A 63 10.76 -9.17 -15.76
CA PHE A 63 11.43 -10.10 -14.83
C PHE A 63 11.22 -11.57 -15.21
N VAL A 64 10.00 -11.93 -15.63
CA VAL A 64 9.63 -13.31 -15.93
C VAL A 64 10.02 -13.72 -17.35
N GLN A 65 9.67 -12.90 -18.34
CA GLN A 65 9.73 -13.26 -19.76
C GLN A 65 11.09 -12.95 -20.41
N ILE A 66 11.78 -11.90 -19.94
CA ILE A 66 13.10 -11.52 -20.48
C ILE A 66 14.22 -12.04 -19.58
N LEU A 67 14.17 -11.71 -18.28
CA LEU A 67 15.23 -12.06 -17.35
C LEU A 67 15.15 -13.51 -16.84
N GLY A 68 13.95 -14.11 -16.82
CA GLY A 68 13.74 -15.45 -16.28
C GLY A 68 14.03 -15.58 -14.77
N ASP A 69 14.05 -14.44 -14.06
CA ASP A 69 14.43 -14.33 -12.65
C ASP A 69 13.17 -14.13 -11.80
N TYR A 70 12.63 -15.25 -11.33
CA TYR A 70 11.41 -15.27 -10.52
C TYR A 70 11.63 -14.72 -9.11
N ASP A 71 12.86 -14.82 -8.58
CA ASP A 71 13.16 -14.35 -7.24
C ASP A 71 13.18 -12.82 -7.22
N LYS A 72 13.70 -12.16 -8.28
CA LYS A 72 13.54 -10.72 -8.46
C LYS A 72 12.10 -10.29 -8.68
N ALA A 73 11.30 -11.08 -9.41
CA ALA A 73 9.87 -10.81 -9.58
C ALA A 73 9.13 -10.84 -8.23
N LEU A 74 9.47 -11.81 -7.36
CA LEU A 74 8.92 -11.89 -6.00
C LEU A 74 9.40 -10.77 -5.09
N ALA A 75 10.68 -10.41 -5.16
CA ALA A 75 11.20 -9.26 -4.43
C ALA A 75 10.45 -7.98 -4.83
N TYR A 76 10.19 -7.79 -6.13
CA TYR A 76 9.38 -6.70 -6.63
C TYR A 76 7.95 -6.71 -6.07
N CYS A 77 7.26 -7.87 -6.07
CA CYS A 77 5.94 -8.00 -5.47
C CYS A 77 5.96 -7.69 -3.97
N ASN A 78 6.98 -8.11 -3.23
CA ASN A 78 7.12 -7.84 -1.80
C ASN A 78 7.34 -6.35 -1.51
N ASP A 79 8.17 -5.68 -2.31
CA ASP A 79 8.47 -4.25 -2.17
C ASP A 79 7.27 -3.37 -2.56
N THR A 80 6.44 -3.84 -3.49
CA THR A 80 5.35 -3.05 -4.08
C THR A 80 4.00 -3.31 -3.43
N TYR A 81 3.76 -4.50 -2.89
CA TYR A 81 2.45 -4.89 -2.36
C TYR A 81 2.00 -3.99 -1.20
N ASP A 82 0.79 -3.46 -1.36
CA ASP A 82 0.05 -2.75 -0.32
C ASP A 82 -1.43 -3.15 -0.40
N GLU A 83 -1.99 -3.56 0.73
CA GLU A 83 -3.39 -4.00 0.84
C GLU A 83 -4.38 -2.83 0.73
N HIS A 84 -3.95 -1.62 1.04
CA HIS A 84 -4.80 -0.42 1.05
C HIS A 84 -4.77 0.34 -0.27
N GLU A 85 -3.80 0.06 -1.14
CA GLU A 85 -3.66 0.71 -2.45
C GLU A 85 -4.18 -0.20 -3.57
N PRO A 86 -5.28 0.16 -4.26
CA PRO A 86 -5.89 -0.66 -5.31
C PRO A 86 -4.96 -1.00 -6.48
N LEU A 87 -3.97 -0.15 -6.75
CA LEU A 87 -2.98 -0.37 -7.82
C LEU A 87 -1.94 -1.43 -7.43
N HIS A 88 -1.77 -1.70 -6.14
CA HIS A 88 -0.67 -2.49 -5.59
C HIS A 88 -1.14 -3.79 -4.93
N CYS A 89 -2.43 -3.93 -4.61
CA CYS A 89 -2.96 -5.12 -3.93
C CYS A 89 -2.96 -6.38 -4.81
N ASP A 90 -2.99 -6.24 -6.14
CA ASP A 90 -3.09 -7.38 -7.08
C ASP A 90 -1.74 -7.76 -7.74
N VAL A 91 -0.60 -7.27 -7.25
CA VAL A 91 0.71 -7.53 -7.87
C VAL A 91 1.07 -9.02 -7.91
N TYR A 92 0.74 -9.79 -6.87
CA TYR A 92 0.97 -11.25 -6.85
C TYR A 92 0.08 -11.97 -7.85
N VAL A 93 -1.19 -11.59 -7.94
CA VAL A 93 -2.15 -12.16 -8.91
C VAL A 93 -1.68 -11.84 -10.34
N THR A 94 -1.14 -10.65 -10.56
CA THR A 94 -0.54 -10.25 -11.83
C THR A 94 0.67 -11.12 -12.18
N LEU A 95 1.57 -11.36 -11.23
CA LEU A 95 2.70 -12.28 -11.43
C LEU A 95 2.22 -13.70 -11.77
N MET A 96 1.24 -14.22 -11.03
CA MET A 96 0.65 -15.53 -11.31
C MET A 96 0.07 -15.62 -12.72
N LYS A 97 -0.68 -14.60 -13.17
CA LYS A 97 -1.21 -14.55 -14.55
C LYS A 97 -0.10 -14.65 -15.60
N ILE A 98 1.00 -13.92 -15.40
CA ILE A 98 2.15 -13.93 -16.31
C ILE A 98 2.83 -15.30 -16.32
N LEU A 99 2.94 -15.98 -15.17
CA LEU A 99 3.52 -17.32 -15.08
C LEU A 99 2.63 -18.41 -15.69
N LEU A 100 1.31 -18.22 -15.69
CA LEU A 100 0.34 -19.15 -16.26
C LEU A 100 0.09 -18.92 -17.77
N THR A 101 0.38 -17.72 -18.26
CA THR A 101 0.10 -17.29 -19.63
C THR A 101 1.41 -17.05 -20.39
N PRO A 102 1.97 -18.06 -21.07
CA PRO A 102 3.21 -17.91 -21.80
C PRO A 102 3.05 -16.87 -22.93
N PRO A 103 4.02 -15.96 -23.13
CA PRO A 103 3.95 -14.95 -24.16
C PRO A 103 4.08 -15.56 -25.57
N THR A 104 3.24 -15.10 -26.50
CA THR A 104 3.32 -15.50 -27.91
C THR A 104 4.40 -14.74 -28.68
N ALA A 105 4.76 -13.54 -28.22
CA ALA A 105 5.76 -12.67 -28.81
C ALA A 105 6.55 -11.94 -27.72
N PRO A 106 7.82 -11.57 -27.96
CA PRO A 106 8.59 -10.78 -27.01
C PRO A 106 7.97 -9.40 -26.80
N PRO A 107 8.06 -8.82 -25.59
CA PRO A 107 7.52 -7.49 -25.29
C PRO A 107 8.24 -6.36 -26.04
N TYR A 108 9.44 -6.61 -26.58
CA TYR A 108 10.25 -5.66 -27.34
C TYR A 108 10.79 -6.32 -28.62
N SER A 109 10.91 -5.54 -29.70
CA SER A 109 11.56 -6.00 -30.93
C SER A 109 13.03 -6.34 -30.65
N ASP A 110 13.53 -7.40 -31.29
CA ASP A 110 14.94 -7.85 -31.21
C ASP A 110 15.39 -8.40 -29.85
N VAL A 111 14.47 -8.64 -28.91
CA VAL A 111 14.75 -9.30 -27.63
C VAL A 111 14.21 -10.73 -27.64
N GLN A 112 15.05 -11.70 -27.29
CA GLN A 112 14.63 -13.10 -27.19
C GLN A 112 13.93 -13.37 -25.86
N LEU A 113 12.87 -14.18 -25.91
CA LEU A 113 12.18 -14.66 -24.71
C LEU A 113 13.05 -15.68 -23.97
N HIS A 114 13.03 -15.61 -22.64
CA HIS A 114 13.72 -16.58 -21.81
C HIS A 114 13.04 -17.96 -21.93
N PRO A 115 13.77 -19.08 -22.12
CA PRO A 115 13.18 -20.40 -22.33
C PRO A 115 12.19 -20.84 -21.25
N ARG A 116 12.42 -20.41 -20.00
CA ARG A 116 11.54 -20.73 -18.85
C ARG A 116 10.13 -20.16 -18.95
N CYS A 117 9.89 -19.10 -19.72
CA CYS A 117 8.56 -18.50 -19.83
C CYS A 117 7.71 -19.09 -20.97
N LEU A 118 8.27 -20.00 -21.77
CA LEU A 118 7.58 -20.59 -22.93
C LEU A 118 6.48 -21.58 -22.54
N THR A 119 6.51 -22.09 -21.31
CA THR A 119 5.51 -22.99 -20.76
C THR A 119 4.94 -22.44 -19.45
N PRO A 120 3.66 -22.69 -19.15
CA PRO A 120 3.08 -22.32 -17.85
C PRO A 120 3.85 -22.98 -16.69
N ASP A 121 4.25 -22.19 -15.68
CA ASP A 121 4.92 -22.72 -14.47
C ASP A 121 3.92 -22.82 -13.30
N HIS A 122 3.20 -23.96 -13.26
CA HIS A 122 2.26 -24.25 -12.18
C HIS A 122 2.94 -24.42 -10.81
N ASN A 123 4.18 -24.92 -10.77
CA ASN A 123 4.89 -25.16 -9.50
C ASN A 123 5.26 -23.84 -8.83
N MET A 124 5.73 -22.87 -9.62
CA MET A 124 6.02 -21.53 -9.13
C MET A 124 4.75 -20.86 -8.59
N VAL A 125 3.63 -20.96 -9.30
CA VAL A 125 2.34 -20.40 -8.85
C VAL A 125 1.87 -21.01 -7.52
N LEU A 126 2.02 -22.32 -7.36
CA LEU A 126 1.69 -23.00 -6.11
C LEU A 126 2.58 -22.56 -4.96
N ARG A 127 3.88 -22.33 -5.21
CA ARG A 127 4.82 -21.77 -4.22
C ARG A 127 4.41 -20.36 -3.78
N ILE A 128 4.01 -19.52 -4.73
CA ILE A 128 3.52 -18.15 -4.45
C ILE A 128 2.28 -18.20 -3.55
N LEU A 129 1.33 -19.09 -3.86
CA LEU A 129 0.12 -19.27 -3.06
C LEU A 129 0.42 -19.76 -1.64
N GLU A 130 1.42 -20.62 -1.47
CA GLU A 130 1.81 -21.16 -0.17
C GLU A 130 2.53 -20.11 0.69
N GLU A 131 3.49 -19.36 0.11
CA GLU A 131 4.32 -18.39 0.85
C GLU A 131 3.63 -17.04 1.09
N HIS A 132 2.66 -16.66 0.26
CA HIS A 132 2.06 -15.32 0.27
C HIS A 132 0.53 -15.34 0.42
N ALA A 133 -0.04 -16.39 1.00
CA ALA A 133 -1.49 -16.60 1.12
C ALA A 133 -2.28 -15.42 1.72
N SER A 134 -1.73 -14.71 2.70
CA SER A 134 -2.38 -13.56 3.35
C SER A 134 -2.35 -12.28 2.49
N LYS A 135 -1.47 -12.21 1.49
CA LYS A 135 -1.30 -11.08 0.58
C LYS A 135 -2.04 -11.26 -0.76
N ILE A 136 -2.73 -12.38 -0.93
CA ILE A 136 -3.39 -12.74 -2.19
C ILE A 136 -4.88 -12.83 -1.94
N ASN A 137 -5.67 -12.13 -2.75
CA ASN A 137 -7.11 -12.25 -2.72
C ASN A 137 -7.53 -13.64 -3.26
N PRO A 138 -8.17 -14.50 -2.45
CA PRO A 138 -8.52 -15.85 -2.86
C PRO A 138 -9.55 -15.88 -3.98
N TYR A 139 -10.43 -14.89 -4.08
CA TYR A 139 -11.40 -14.83 -5.17
C TYR A 139 -10.72 -14.63 -6.52
N THR A 140 -9.82 -13.63 -6.62
CA THR A 140 -9.12 -13.34 -7.89
C THR A 140 -8.10 -14.42 -8.22
N ALA A 141 -7.45 -15.03 -7.22
CA ALA A 141 -6.57 -16.18 -7.42
C ALA A 141 -7.33 -17.39 -7.99
N LEU A 142 -8.49 -17.74 -7.44
CA LEU A 142 -9.30 -18.86 -7.92
C LEU A 142 -9.82 -18.66 -9.34
N GLN A 143 -10.06 -17.41 -9.77
CA GLN A 143 -10.48 -17.12 -11.16
C GLN A 143 -9.38 -17.35 -12.20
N ILE A 144 -8.10 -17.26 -11.82
CA ILE A 144 -6.98 -17.40 -12.75
C ILE A 144 -6.33 -18.77 -12.74
N LEU A 145 -6.58 -19.56 -11.69
CA LEU A 145 -6.01 -20.90 -11.57
C LEU A 145 -6.66 -21.84 -12.59
N PRO A 146 -5.87 -22.59 -13.36
CA PRO A 146 -6.42 -23.54 -14.32
C PRO A 146 -7.04 -24.76 -13.62
N ASP A 147 -8.08 -25.32 -14.24
CA ASP A 147 -8.90 -26.42 -13.70
C ASP A 147 -8.13 -27.74 -13.49
N ASN A 148 -6.91 -27.83 -14.04
CA ASN A 148 -6.03 -28.98 -13.88
C ASN A 148 -5.34 -29.02 -12.51
N ILE A 149 -5.38 -27.95 -11.72
CA ILE A 149 -4.79 -27.89 -10.37
C ILE A 149 -5.80 -28.45 -9.36
N PRO A 150 -5.51 -29.60 -8.70
CA PRO A 150 -6.42 -30.16 -7.71
C PRO A 150 -6.58 -29.25 -6.50
N LEU A 151 -7.79 -29.15 -5.95
CA LEU A 151 -8.10 -28.34 -4.77
C LEU A 151 -7.20 -28.70 -3.56
N ALA A 152 -6.83 -29.98 -3.43
CA ALA A 152 -5.92 -30.45 -2.38
C ALA A 152 -4.55 -29.75 -2.39
N ARG A 153 -4.05 -29.34 -3.57
CA ARG A 153 -2.78 -28.63 -3.75
C ARG A 153 -2.82 -27.19 -3.26
N ILE A 154 -4.00 -26.58 -3.19
CA ILE A 154 -4.20 -25.20 -2.72
C ILE A 154 -4.90 -25.14 -1.35
N LYS A 155 -5.03 -26.29 -0.67
CA LYS A 155 -5.70 -26.38 0.64
C LYS A 155 -5.10 -25.41 1.65
N HIS A 156 -3.76 -25.40 1.79
CA HIS A 156 -3.08 -24.53 2.74
C HIS A 156 -3.36 -23.05 2.46
N PHE A 157 -3.27 -22.64 1.19
CA PHE A 157 -3.61 -21.29 0.75
C PHE A 157 -5.04 -20.91 1.18
N LEU A 158 -6.03 -21.75 0.89
CA LEU A 158 -7.41 -21.49 1.25
C LEU A 158 -7.63 -21.39 2.77
N GLU A 159 -7.02 -22.28 3.54
CA GLU A 159 -7.08 -22.25 5.02
C GLU A 159 -6.48 -20.94 5.57
N MET A 160 -5.31 -20.55 5.08
CA MET A 160 -4.62 -19.34 5.52
C MET A 160 -5.35 -18.06 5.10
N SER A 161 -5.83 -17.97 3.85
CA SER A 161 -6.63 -16.84 3.41
C SER A 161 -7.93 -16.73 4.20
N LEU A 162 -8.65 -17.83 4.43
CA LEU A 162 -9.88 -17.81 5.23
C LEU A 162 -9.61 -17.33 6.66
N LYS A 163 -8.57 -17.88 7.31
CA LYS A 163 -8.15 -17.46 8.65
C LYS A 163 -7.84 -15.96 8.68
N TYR A 164 -7.09 -15.46 7.70
CA TYR A 164 -6.76 -14.04 7.57
C TYR A 164 -8.00 -13.15 7.54
N TYR A 165 -8.98 -13.45 6.68
CA TYR A 165 -10.21 -12.66 6.57
C TYR A 165 -11.09 -12.74 7.83
N LEU A 166 -11.14 -13.90 8.50
CA LEU A 166 -11.84 -14.05 9.77
C LEU A 166 -11.21 -13.18 10.86
N GLU A 167 -9.89 -13.23 11.01
CA GLU A 167 -9.14 -12.42 11.98
C GLU A 167 -9.32 -10.92 11.69
N LYS A 168 -9.21 -10.51 10.42
CA LYS A 168 -9.45 -9.14 9.99
C LYS A 168 -10.85 -8.65 10.34
N LYS A 169 -11.89 -9.48 10.09
CA LYS A 169 -13.28 -9.18 10.46
C LYS A 169 -13.44 -9.04 11.97
N HIS A 170 -12.92 -9.99 12.75
CA HIS A 170 -12.99 -9.94 14.21
C HIS A 170 -12.32 -8.68 14.78
N ARG A 171 -11.11 -8.35 14.31
CA ARG A 171 -10.39 -7.14 14.71
C ARG A 171 -11.19 -5.88 14.38
N ALA A 172 -11.76 -5.79 13.18
CA ALA A 172 -12.58 -4.66 12.77
C ALA A 172 -13.85 -4.50 13.64
N GLN A 173 -14.48 -5.61 14.04
CA GLN A 173 -15.64 -5.58 14.93
C GLN A 173 -15.29 -5.07 16.33
N VAL A 174 -14.17 -5.51 16.89
CA VAL A 174 -13.68 -5.02 18.19
C VAL A 174 -13.37 -3.53 18.12
N LEU A 175 -12.60 -3.10 17.12
CA LEU A 175 -12.27 -1.68 16.93
C LEU A 175 -13.51 -0.82 16.76
N LYS A 176 -14.50 -1.28 15.98
CA LYS A 176 -15.80 -0.60 15.84
C LYS A 176 -16.49 -0.43 17.20
N GLY A 177 -16.51 -1.48 18.02
CA GLY A 177 -17.10 -1.43 19.37
C GLY A 177 -16.38 -0.43 20.29
N LEU A 178 -15.05 -0.41 20.25
CA LEU A 178 -14.24 0.53 21.04
C LEU A 178 -14.47 1.98 20.62
N HIS A 179 -14.40 2.28 19.31
CA HIS A 179 -14.68 3.63 18.80
C HIS A 179 -16.10 4.07 19.09
N TYR A 180 -17.08 3.15 19.05
CA TYR A 180 -18.45 3.48 19.40
C TYR A 180 -18.59 3.83 20.89
N ALA A 181 -17.95 3.08 21.78
CA ALA A 181 -17.95 3.38 23.22
C ALA A 181 -17.28 4.73 23.53
N GLU A 182 -16.14 5.01 22.90
CA GLU A 182 -15.45 6.31 22.99
C GLU A 182 -16.34 7.44 22.48
N HIS A 183 -16.98 7.26 21.33
CA HIS A 183 -17.91 8.23 20.77
C HIS A 183 -19.05 8.57 21.74
N LEU A 184 -19.63 7.56 22.39
CA LEU A 184 -20.69 7.76 23.39
C LEU A 184 -20.20 8.54 24.62
N GLN A 185 -19.00 8.25 25.12
CA GLN A 185 -18.41 8.99 26.25
C GLN A 185 -18.18 10.46 25.91
N ILE A 186 -17.65 10.75 24.72
CA ILE A 186 -17.44 12.13 24.26
C ILE A 186 -18.77 12.84 24.05
N MET A 187 -19.78 12.15 23.51
CA MET A 187 -21.13 12.70 23.39
C MET A 187 -21.75 13.05 24.75
N GLU A 188 -21.64 12.17 25.73
CA GLU A 188 -22.11 12.42 27.10
C GLU A 188 -21.42 13.66 27.69
N GLN A 189 -20.09 13.74 27.60
CA GLN A 189 -19.33 14.90 28.07
C GLN A 189 -19.79 16.18 27.37
N LYS A 190 -19.95 16.15 26.05
CA LYS A 190 -20.46 17.27 25.28
C LYS A 190 -21.83 17.72 25.78
N MET A 191 -22.78 16.79 25.90
CA MET A 191 -24.12 17.07 26.44
C MET A 191 -24.05 17.66 27.86
N HIS A 192 -23.17 17.13 28.71
CA HIS A 192 -22.97 17.64 30.06
C HIS A 192 -22.48 19.11 30.04
N TYR A 193 -21.54 19.47 29.18
CA TYR A 193 -21.08 20.86 29.06
C TYR A 193 -22.08 21.78 28.35
N GLU A 194 -22.79 21.31 27.33
CA GLU A 194 -23.82 22.09 26.62
C GLU A 194 -25.07 22.32 27.48
N SER A 195 -25.40 21.41 28.40
CA SER A 195 -26.51 21.59 29.34
C SER A 195 -26.26 22.70 30.37
N LYS A 196 -25.01 23.15 30.53
CA LYS A 196 -24.66 24.22 31.48
C LYS A 196 -25.09 25.58 30.92
N HIS A 197 -26.27 26.04 31.33
CA HIS A 197 -26.74 27.39 31.09
C HIS A 197 -26.59 28.28 32.35
N PHE A 198 -26.64 29.59 32.16
CA PHE A 198 -26.71 30.57 33.24
C PHE A 198 -27.67 31.69 32.84
N LEU A 199 -28.41 32.21 33.82
CA LEU A 199 -29.30 33.34 33.63
C LEU A 199 -28.57 34.62 34.02
N VAL A 200 -28.49 35.58 33.09
CA VAL A 200 -28.07 36.95 33.39
C VAL A 200 -29.31 37.83 33.40
N SER A 201 -29.57 38.46 34.55
CA SER A 201 -30.66 39.41 34.77
C SER A 201 -30.12 40.79 35.14
N ASP A 202 -31.00 41.80 35.20
CA ASP A 202 -30.66 43.18 35.60
C ASP A 202 -30.13 43.33 37.04
N LEU A 203 -30.20 42.25 37.83
CA LEU A 203 -29.68 42.15 39.19
C LEU A 203 -28.32 41.44 39.24
N SER A 204 -27.86 40.86 38.13
CA SER A 204 -26.61 40.11 38.06
C SER A 204 -25.40 41.05 38.13
N VAL A 205 -24.42 40.69 38.96
CA VAL A 205 -23.20 41.49 39.19
C VAL A 205 -21.93 40.69 38.91
N CYS A 206 -20.90 41.38 38.46
CA CYS A 206 -19.58 40.79 38.22
C CYS A 206 -18.93 40.31 39.53
N ALA A 207 -18.40 39.08 39.52
CA ALA A 207 -17.76 38.49 40.69
C ALA A 207 -16.53 39.27 41.18
N VAL A 208 -15.84 39.99 40.28
CA VAL A 208 -14.62 40.76 40.57
C VAL A 208 -14.94 42.21 40.96
N CYS A 209 -15.55 43.00 40.06
CA CYS A 209 -15.75 44.43 40.28
C CYS A 209 -17.06 44.78 40.99
N LYS A 210 -17.93 43.79 41.25
CA LYS A 210 -19.24 43.93 41.91
C LYS A 210 -20.23 44.90 41.23
N LYS A 211 -19.94 45.38 40.02
CA LYS A 211 -20.86 46.19 39.19
C LYS A 211 -21.82 45.31 38.40
N LYS A 212 -23.01 45.85 38.11
CA LYS A 212 -24.01 45.22 37.24
C LYS A 212 -23.55 45.15 35.78
N PHE A 213 -24.01 44.16 35.05
CA PHE A 213 -23.83 44.07 33.60
C PHE A 213 -24.82 44.98 32.89
N SER A 214 -24.36 45.83 31.97
CA SER A 214 -25.21 46.66 31.11
C SER A 214 -25.34 46.05 29.72
N ASN A 215 -26.29 46.53 28.92
CA ASN A 215 -26.50 46.06 27.54
C ASN A 215 -25.27 46.24 26.62
N GLN A 216 -24.31 47.08 27.00
CA GLN A 216 -23.10 47.36 26.23
C GLN A 216 -21.86 46.65 26.80
N SER A 217 -21.96 45.99 27.97
CA SER A 217 -20.83 45.33 28.59
C SER A 217 -20.72 43.87 28.13
N ALA A 218 -19.58 43.51 27.55
CA ALA A 218 -19.24 42.11 27.32
C ALA A 218 -18.93 41.40 28.64
N PHE A 219 -19.30 40.13 28.73
CA PHE A 219 -19.05 39.28 29.89
C PHE A 219 -18.45 37.95 29.47
N VAL A 220 -17.71 37.32 30.39
CA VAL A 220 -17.14 35.99 30.21
C VAL A 220 -17.44 35.14 31.43
N ARG A 221 -17.73 33.87 31.19
CA ARG A 221 -17.83 32.84 32.23
C ARG A 221 -16.48 32.17 32.40
N ILE A 222 -15.92 32.25 33.60
CA ILE A 222 -14.67 31.55 33.94
C ILE A 222 -14.93 30.10 34.36
N PRO A 223 -13.91 29.22 34.34
CA PRO A 223 -14.09 27.77 34.59
C PRO A 223 -14.71 27.41 35.95
N ASP A 224 -14.54 28.27 36.95
CA ASP A 224 -15.14 28.16 38.29
C ASP A 224 -16.67 28.42 38.29
N GLY A 225 -17.22 28.85 37.16
CA GLY A 225 -18.63 29.13 36.96
C GLY A 225 -19.05 30.57 37.28
N SER A 226 -18.13 31.43 37.71
CA SER A 226 -18.44 32.83 37.97
C SER A 226 -18.47 33.66 36.67
N ILE A 227 -19.28 34.72 36.67
CA ILE A 227 -19.41 35.63 35.53
C ILE A 227 -18.65 36.91 35.85
N VAL A 228 -17.77 37.28 34.94
CA VAL A 228 -16.93 38.47 35.06
C VAL A 228 -17.11 39.36 33.83
N HIS A 229 -16.87 40.66 34.00
CA HIS A 229 -16.76 41.56 32.86
C HIS A 229 -15.59 41.12 31.98
N PHE A 230 -15.78 41.15 30.66
CA PHE A 230 -14.70 40.92 29.74
C PHE A 230 -13.71 42.09 29.84
N PRO A 231 -12.44 41.85 30.18
CA PRO A 231 -11.42 42.89 30.10
C PRO A 231 -11.23 43.22 28.63
N ALA A 232 -11.56 44.45 28.23
CA ALA A 232 -11.14 45.00 26.94
C ALA A 232 -9.63 45.30 26.96
#